data_AF-A0A8T6V8C3-F1
#
_entry.id   AF-A0A8T6V8C3-F1
#
_cell.length_a   1.000
_cell.length_b   1.000
_cell.length_c   1.000
_cell.angle_alpha   90.00
_cell.angle_beta   90.00
_cell.angle_gamma   90.00
#
_symmetry.space_group_name_H-M   'P 1'
#
loop_
_entity.id
_entity.type
_entity.pdbx_description
1 polymer ?
#
loop_
_entity_poly.entity_id
_entity_poly.type
_entity_poly.pdbx_seq_one_letter_code
_entity_poly.pdbx_strand_id
1 'polypeptide(L)' 'PWIEEVWYNYISNAIKYGGSPPVIELGSTEQSNGTVTFWTKDNGEGIAKDKQKDLFVRFTSSKKDFSMG' A
#
# COMPACT_ATOMS: atom_id res chain seq x y z
N PRO A 1 -3.77 -13.36 -8.72
CA PRO A 1 -4.57 -12.27 -9.35
C PRO A 1 -3.92 -10.93 -9.03
N TRP A 2 -3.80 -10.00 -9.99
CA TRP A 2 -3.03 -8.77 -9.80
C TRP A 2 -3.60 -7.84 -8.71
N ILE A 3 -4.91 -7.92 -8.42
CA ILE A 3 -5.56 -7.06 -7.43
C ILE A 3 -5.21 -7.42 -5.98
N GLU A 4 -5.02 -8.71 -5.68
CA GLU A 4 -4.60 -9.17 -4.35
C GLU A 4 -3.20 -8.69 -4.01
N GLU A 5 -2.29 -8.66 -5.00
CA GLU A 5 -0.94 -8.15 -4.84
C GLU A 5 -0.92 -6.64 -4.51
N VAL A 6 -1.86 -5.86 -5.07
CA VAL A 6 -2.03 -4.44 -4.74
C VAL A 6 -2.43 -4.28 -3.27
N TRP A 7 -3.45 -5.02 -2.82
CA TRP A 7 -3.89 -4.99 -1.42
C TRP A 7 -2.79 -5.45 -0.46
N TYR A 8 -2.07 -6.52 -0.80
CA TYR A 8 -0.93 -6.98 -0.02
C TYR A 8 0.12 -5.89 0.16
N ASN A 9 0.47 -5.17 -0.91
CA ASN A 9 1.47 -4.10 -0.84
C ASN A 9 1.02 -2.95 0.07
N TYR A 10 -0.23 -2.50 -0.06
CA TYR A 10 -0.70 -1.33 0.68
C TYR A 10 -0.89 -1.65 2.16
N ILE A 11 -1.50 -2.80 2.47
CA ILE A 11 -1.72 -3.23 3.85
C ILE A 11 -0.37 -3.55 4.54
N SER A 12 0.55 -4.25 3.85
CA SER A 12 1.85 -4.56 4.46
C SER A 12 2.71 -3.31 4.70
N ASN A 13 2.62 -2.30 3.85
CA ASN A 13 3.27 -1.00 4.09
C ASN A 13 2.65 -0.28 5.29
N ALA A 14 1.32 -0.24 5.39
CA ALA A 14 0.63 0.35 6.54
C ALA A 14 0.99 -0.36 7.86
N ILE A 15 1.19 -1.67 7.86
CA ILE A 15 1.66 -2.41 9.05
C ILE A 15 3.10 -2.02 9.41
N LYS A 16 3.99 -1.90 8.41
CA LYS A 16 5.42 -1.60 8.64
C LYS A 16 5.68 -0.16 9.05
N TYR A 17 4.92 0.77 8.49
CA TYR A 17 5.22 2.21 8.55
C TYR A 17 4.12 3.05 9.20
N GLY A 18 2.97 2.43 9.53
CA GLY A 18 1.79 3.13 10.04
C GLY A 18 1.85 3.58 11.49
N GLY A 19 3.02 3.88 12.04
CA GLY A 19 3.20 4.32 13.42
C GLY A 19 3.31 3.18 14.43
N SER A 20 3.32 3.52 15.73
CA SER A 20 3.49 2.58 16.83
C SER A 20 2.61 2.94 18.04
N PRO A 21 1.52 2.21 18.32
CA PRO A 21 1.03 1.07 17.55
C PRO A 21 0.39 1.50 16.21
N PRO A 22 0.40 0.62 15.20
CA PRO A 22 -0.25 0.91 13.93
C PRO A 22 -1.78 0.85 14.05
N VAL A 23 -2.46 1.85 13.49
CA VAL A 23 -3.91 1.98 13.34
C VAL A 23 -4.20 2.10 11.86
N ILE A 24 -4.83 1.08 11.30
CA ILE A 24 -5.05 0.98 9.85
C ILE A 24 -6.55 1.00 9.57
N GLU A 25 -6.96 1.89 8.69
CA GLU A 25 -8.32 2.05 8.19
C GLU A 25 -8.35 1.68 6.70
N LEU A 26 -9.30 0.84 6.32
CA LEU A 26 -9.56 0.47 4.93
C LEU A 26 -10.92 1.02 4.53
N GLY A 27 -11.01 1.59 3.34
CA GLY A 27 -12.26 2.16 2.87
C GLY A 27 -12.34 2.27 1.37
N SER A 28 -13.49 2.77 0.94
CA SER A 28 -13.79 3.05 -0.45
C SER A 28 -14.58 4.35 -0.56
N THR A 29 -14.38 5.08 -1.64
CA THR A 29 -15.09 6.31 -1.93
C THR A 29 -15.59 6.27 -3.36
N GLU A 30 -16.91 6.28 -3.53
CA GLU A 30 -17.56 6.48 -4.82
C GLU A 30 -17.18 7.85 -5.38
N GLN A 31 -16.84 7.88 -6.66
CA GLN A 31 -16.43 9.08 -7.38
C GLN A 31 -17.60 9.54 -8.27
N SER A 32 -17.66 10.84 -8.55
CA SER A 32 -18.70 11.43 -9.40
C SER A 32 -18.72 10.89 -10.84
N ASN A 33 -17.61 10.30 -11.30
CA ASN A 33 -17.50 9.68 -12.62
C ASN A 33 -17.96 8.20 -12.64
N GLY A 34 -18.59 7.70 -11.57
CA GLY A 34 -19.09 6.34 -11.48
C GLY A 34 -18.01 5.28 -11.17
N THR A 35 -16.80 5.69 -10.80
CA THR A 35 -15.74 4.78 -10.33
C THR A 35 -15.70 4.71 -8.81
N VAL A 36 -15.05 3.68 -8.26
CA VAL A 36 -14.83 3.54 -6.82
C VAL A 36 -13.34 3.57 -6.54
N THR A 37 -12.91 4.48 -5.68
CA THR A 37 -11.53 4.55 -5.20
C THR A 37 -11.43 3.77 -3.90
N PHE A 38 -10.64 2.71 -3.90
CA PHE A 38 -10.26 2.00 -2.67
C PHE A 38 -9.00 2.60 -2.08
N TRP A 39 -8.94 2.67 -0.74
CA TRP A 39 -7.81 3.29 -0.05
C TRP A 39 -7.48 2.57 1.27
N THR A 40 -6.21 2.71 1.65
CA THR A 40 -5.67 2.33 2.95
C THR A 40 -5.13 3.59 3.60
N LYS A 41 -5.48 3.82 4.87
CA LYS A 41 -5.02 4.95 5.68
C LYS A 41 -4.39 4.41 6.95
N ASP A 42 -3.27 4.98 7.35
CA ASP A 42 -2.57 4.66 8.58
C ASP A 42 -2.23 5.93 9.37
N ASN A 43 -1.80 5.77 10.62
CA ASN A 43 -1.36 6.86 11.50
C ASN A 43 0.17 7.02 11.54
N GLY A 44 0.88 6.60 10.49
CA GLY A 44 2.30 6.83 10.34
C GLY A 44 2.64 8.29 10.03
N GLU A 45 3.94 8.61 10.02
CA GLU A 45 4.43 9.97 9.72
C GLU A 45 4.19 10.40 8.25
N GLY A 46 3.69 9.47 7.43
CA GLY A 46 3.54 9.65 6.00
C GLY A 46 4.90 9.68 5.28
N ILE A 47 4.88 10.10 4.02
CA ILE A 47 6.07 10.13 3.17
C ILE A 47 6.37 11.58 2.83
N ALA A 48 7.61 12.01 3.11
CA ALA A 48 8.08 13.35 2.82
C ALA A 48 7.88 13.68 1.33
N LYS A 49 7.43 14.92 1.03
CA LYS A 49 6.99 15.32 -0.32
C LYS A 49 8.06 15.10 -1.40
N ASP A 50 9.32 15.31 -1.07
CA ASP A 50 10.46 15.12 -1.95
C ASP A 50 10.73 13.64 -2.30
N LYS A 51 10.24 12.71 -1.47
CA LYS A 51 10.35 11.25 -1.66
C LYS A 51 9.16 10.63 -2.37
N GLN A 52 8.02 11.32 -2.44
CA GLN A 52 6.80 10.77 -3.05
C GLN A 52 6.96 10.44 -4.54
N LYS A 53 7.82 11.18 -5.26
CA LYS A 53 8.13 10.94 -6.67
C LYS A 53 8.78 9.57 -6.94
N ASP A 54 9.38 8.95 -5.92
CA ASP A 54 10.13 7.70 -6.05
C ASP A 54 9.29 6.47 -5.68
N LEU A 55 8.07 6.65 -5.16
CA LEU A 55 7.25 5.56 -4.58
C LEU A 55 6.71 4.55 -5.60
N PHE A 56 6.60 4.96 -6.86
CA PHE A 56 6.04 4.13 -7.94
C PHE A 56 7.09 3.73 -8.97
N VAL A 57 8.37 3.95 -8.67
CA VAL A 57 9.44 3.30 -9.44
C VAL A 57 9.30 1.81 -9.15
N ARG A 58 9.00 1.04 -10.20
CA ARG A 58 8.78 -0.40 -10.12
C ARG A 58 9.93 -1.02 -9.33
N PHE A 59 9.66 -1.49 -8.11
CA PHE A 59 10.61 -2.34 -7.41
C PHE A 59 10.77 -3.58 -8.27
N THR A 60 11.89 -3.69 -8.98
CA THR A 60 12.32 -4.95 -9.59
C THR A 60 12.72 -5.88 -8.44
N SER A 61 11.71 -6.38 -7.72
CA SER A 61 11.89 -7.55 -6.87
C SER A 61 12.24 -8.69 -7.81
N SER A 62 13.52 -9.02 -7.88
CA SER A 62 13.95 -10.33 -8.35
C SER A 62 13.30 -11.33 -7.38
N LYS A 63 12.26 -12.02 -7.86
CA LYS A 63 11.68 -13.16 -7.14
C LYS A 63 12.84 -14.12 -6.86
N LYS A 64 13.33 -14.14 -5.62
CA LYS A 64 14.01 -15.31 -5.07
C LYS A 64 12.94 -16.12 -4.36
N ASP A 65 12.49 -17.13 -5.08
CA ASP A 65 11.94 -18.40 -4.65
C ASP A 65 11.39 -18.46 -3.21
N PHE A 66 10.07 -18.35 -3.10
CA PHE A 66 9.36 -19.05 -2.03
C PHE A 66 9.39 -20.55 -2.36
N SER A 67 10.41 -21.26 -1.87
CA SER A 67 10.34 -22.71 -1.71
C SER A 67 9.53 -23.01 -0.45
N MET A 68 8.29 -23.48 -0.62
CA MET A 68 7.56 -24.17 0.44
C MET A 68 8.26 -25.51 0.72
N GLY A 69 8.60 -25.73 1.99
CA GLY A 69 8.76 -27.08 2.54
C GLY A 69 7.45 -27.56 3.16
#